data_AF-A0A7X6PQH4-F1
#
_entry.id   AF-A0A7X6PQH4-F1
#
_cell.length_a   1.000
_cell.length_b   1.000
_cell.length_c   1.000
_cell.angle_alpha   90.00
_cell.angle_beta   90.00
_cell.angle_gamma   90.00
#
_symmetry.space_group_name_H-M   'P 1'
#
loop_
_entity.id
_entity.type
_entity.pdbx_description
1 polymer ?
#
loop_
_entity_poly.entity_id
_entity_poly.type
_entity_poly.pdbx_seq_one_letter_code
_entity_poly.pdbx_strand_id
1 'polypeptide(L)'
;MKTVNVNQVPADAQLIDVREADEYAEVHAAGATLIPLSEFAGRVGEIDTDRDIYLICRSGNRSGKACEFLKEHHGIEAINVEGGTMEWVEKGLPLG
;
A
#
# COMPACT_ATOMS: atom_id res chain seq x y z
N MET A 1 8.78 -1.63 11.93
CA MET A 1 7.77 -1.67 10.86
C MET A 1 7.51 -3.14 10.52
N LYS A 2 6.24 -3.54 10.46
CA LYS A 2 5.86 -4.90 10.04
C LYS A 2 5.89 -4.97 8.50
N THR A 3 6.42 -6.06 7.96
CA THR A 3 6.50 -6.31 6.51
C THR A 3 5.93 -7.67 6.21
N VAL A 4 5.19 -7.80 5.10
CA VAL A 4 4.61 -9.05 4.62
C VAL A 4 4.83 -9.20 3.11
N ASN A 5 4.83 -10.44 2.63
CA ASN A 5 4.83 -10.72 1.19
C ASN A 5 3.43 -10.56 0.60
N VAL A 6 3.33 -10.43 -0.73
CA VAL A 6 2.05 -10.24 -1.45
C VAL A 6 1.01 -11.33 -1.15
N ASN A 7 1.43 -12.59 -0.93
CA ASN A 7 0.53 -13.71 -0.62
C ASN A 7 -0.04 -13.70 0.80
N GLN A 8 0.46 -12.82 1.67
CA GLN A 8 0.04 -12.70 3.07
C GLN A 8 -0.93 -11.53 3.27
N VAL A 9 -1.27 -10.80 2.20
CA VAL A 9 -2.29 -9.74 2.21
C VAL A 9 -3.68 -10.40 2.14
N PRO A 10 -4.56 -10.18 3.15
CA PRO A 10 -5.94 -10.69 3.12
C PRO A 10 -6.72 -10.16 1.91
N ALA A 11 -7.67 -10.94 1.39
CA ALA A 11 -8.46 -10.58 0.22
C ALA A 11 -9.35 -9.34 0.45
N ASP A 12 -9.75 -9.08 1.69
CA ASP A 12 -10.57 -7.95 2.14
C ASP A 12 -9.73 -6.89 2.88
N ALA A 13 -8.41 -6.92 2.75
CA ALA A 13 -7.52 -5.98 3.41
C ALA A 13 -7.78 -4.53 2.99
N GLN A 14 -7.54 -3.59 3.91
CA GLN A 14 -7.36 -2.19 3.53
C GLN A 14 -5.97 -2.04 2.88
N LEU A 15 -5.92 -2.26 1.58
CA LEU A 15 -4.72 -2.13 0.76
C LEU A 15 -4.69 -0.75 0.11
N ILE A 16 -3.65 0.02 0.39
CA ILE A 16 -3.45 1.38 -0.14
C ILE A 16 -2.24 1.36 -1.07
N ASP A 17 -2.47 1.71 -2.32
CA ASP A 17 -1.40 1.90 -3.31
C ASP A 17 -0.90 3.34 -3.25
N VAL A 18 0.40 3.49 -2.94
CA VAL A 18 1.07 4.79 -2.83
C VAL A 18 1.84 5.18 -4.09
N ARG A 19 1.64 4.48 -5.21
CA ARG A 19 2.17 4.90 -6.52
C ARG A 19 1.41 6.10 -7.07
N GLU A 20 1.94 6.69 -8.13
CA GLU A 20 1.24 7.76 -8.84
C GLU A 20 0.10 7.17 -9.70
N ALA A 21 -0.85 8.03 -10.09
CA ALA A 21 -2.11 7.62 -10.71
C ALA A 21 -1.92 6.91 -12.06
N ASP A 22 -0.88 7.25 -12.81
CA ASP A 22 -0.52 6.61 -14.07
C ASP A 22 -0.07 5.16 -13.86
N GLU A 23 0.83 4.92 -12.89
CA GLU A 23 1.27 3.56 -12.55
C GLU A 23 0.13 2.68 -12.03
N TYR A 24 -0.80 3.25 -11.25
CA TYR A 24 -1.97 2.55 -10.74
C TYR A 24 -2.95 2.19 -11.87
N ALA A 25 -3.19 3.13 -12.80
CA ALA A 25 -4.11 2.94 -13.92
C ALA A 25 -3.63 1.90 -14.93
N GLU A 26 -2.32 1.66 -15.05
CA GLU A 26 -1.78 0.58 -15.89
C GLU A 26 -2.11 -0.81 -15.32
N VAL A 27 -1.83 -1.01 -14.04
CA VAL A 27 -2.13 -2.26 -13.30
C VAL A 27 -1.99 -2.02 -11.81
N HIS A 28 -2.90 -2.56 -11.01
CA HIS A 28 -2.81 -2.55 -9.55
C HIS A 28 -3.42 -3.80 -8.94
N ALA A 29 -3.18 -4.01 -7.64
CA ALA A 29 -3.81 -5.07 -6.88
C ALA A 29 -5.32 -4.84 -6.78
N ALA A 30 -6.13 -5.84 -7.09
CA ALA A 30 -7.59 -5.70 -7.02
C ALA A 30 -8.04 -5.26 -5.63
N GLY A 31 -8.93 -4.27 -5.56
CA GLY A 31 -9.42 -3.70 -4.31
C GLY A 31 -8.47 -2.71 -3.62
N ALA A 32 -7.28 -2.46 -4.17
CA ALA A 32 -6.39 -1.42 -3.65
C ALA A 32 -6.98 -0.03 -3.86
N THR A 33 -6.91 0.82 -2.83
CA THR A 33 -7.28 2.23 -2.91
C THR A 33 -6.06 3.07 -3.23
N LEU A 34 -6.16 3.96 -4.23
CA LEU A 34 -5.07 4.85 -4.61
C LEU A 34 -4.98 6.08 -3.67
N ILE A 35 -3.84 6.24 -3.01
CA ILE A 35 -3.44 7.47 -2.32
C ILE A 35 -2.00 7.78 -2.73
N PRO A 36 -1.78 8.61 -3.77
CA PRO A 36 -0.44 8.83 -4.32
C PRO A 36 0.53 9.39 -3.28
N LEU A 37 1.80 8.98 -3.36
CA LEU A 37 2.81 9.45 -2.41
C LEU A 37 2.95 10.98 -2.41
N SER A 38 2.75 11.61 -3.58
CA SER A 38 2.71 13.07 -3.76
C SER A 38 1.59 13.77 -2.95
N GLU A 39 0.50 13.07 -2.66
CA GLU A 39 -0.68 13.58 -1.92
C GLU A 39 -0.81 12.99 -0.51
N PHE A 40 -0.02 11.96 -0.19
CA PHE A 40 -0.23 11.08 0.95
C PHE A 40 -0.34 11.82 2.30
N ALA A 41 0.54 12.78 2.55
CA ALA A 41 0.54 13.57 3.78
C ALA A 41 -0.76 14.36 4.01
N GLY A 42 -1.41 14.82 2.92
CA GLY A 42 -2.67 15.55 2.99
C GLY A 42 -3.91 14.64 3.09
N ARG A 43 -3.74 13.35 2.77
CA ARG A 43 -4.84 12.37 2.64
C ARG A 43 -4.81 11.27 3.70
N VAL A 44 -3.98 11.40 4.73
CA VAL A 44 -3.93 10.45 5.87
C VAL A 44 -5.31 10.27 6.54
N GLY A 45 -6.16 11.30 6.51
CA GLY A 45 -7.52 11.23 7.07
C GLY A 45 -8.48 10.29 6.33
N GLU A 46 -8.10 9.77 5.16
CA GLU A 46 -8.88 8.75 4.42
C GLU A 46 -8.58 7.33 4.90
N ILE A 47 -7.54 7.13 5.71
CA ILE A 47 -7.10 5.82 6.18
C ILE A 47 -7.93 5.42 7.40
N ASP A 48 -8.60 4.29 7.33
CA ASP A 48 -9.33 3.70 8.46
C ASP A 48 -8.35 3.08 9.46
N THR A 49 -8.15 3.74 10.60
CA THR A 49 -7.21 3.31 11.63
C THR A 49 -7.74 2.18 12.52
N ASP A 50 -9.00 1.77 12.37
CA ASP A 50 -9.58 0.64 13.12
C ASP A 50 -9.28 -0.72 12.47
N ARG A 51 -8.62 -0.72 11.31
CA ARG A 51 -8.25 -1.91 10.52
C ARG A 51 -6.74 -1.95 10.27
N ASP A 52 -6.21 -3.13 10.01
CA ASP A 52 -4.83 -3.28 9.55
C ASP A 52 -4.63 -2.53 8.22
N ILE A 53 -3.63 -1.66 8.17
CA ILE A 53 -3.31 -0.82 7.00
C ILE A 53 -2.16 -1.47 6.23
N TYR A 54 -2.41 -1.88 4.99
CA TYR A 54 -1.39 -2.43 4.11
C TYR A 54 -1.01 -1.38 3.07
N LEU A 55 0.27 -1.01 3.01
CA LEU A 55 0.78 -0.09 2.01
C LEU A 55 1.56 -0.86 0.94
N ILE A 56 1.20 -0.64 -0.32
CA ILE A 56 1.86 -1.22 -1.47
C ILE A 56 2.36 -0.11 -2.39
N CYS A 57 3.49 -0.37 -3.05
CA CYS A 57 3.94 0.44 -4.16
C CYS A 57 4.52 -0.48 -5.24
N ARG A 58 5.34 0.05 -6.17
CA ARG A 58 5.92 -0.79 -7.23
C ARG A 58 6.73 -1.99 -6.71
N SER A 59 7.55 -1.79 -5.67
CA SER A 59 8.53 -2.79 -5.20
C SER A 59 8.70 -2.90 -3.68
N GLY A 60 7.92 -2.15 -2.90
CA GLY A 60 8.03 -2.08 -1.43
C GLY A 60 8.81 -0.87 -0.86
N ASN A 61 9.57 -0.13 -1.69
CA ASN A 61 10.42 0.97 -1.21
C ASN A 61 9.63 2.23 -0.80
N ARG A 62 8.71 2.69 -1.66
CA ARG A 62 7.89 3.89 -1.39
C ARG A 62 6.88 3.65 -0.28
N SER A 63 6.26 2.47 -0.26
CA SER A 63 5.34 2.04 0.79
C SER A 63 6.02 1.89 2.14
N GLY A 64 7.29 1.45 2.19
CA GLY A 64 8.09 1.47 3.41
C GLY A 64 8.25 2.87 3.99
N LYS A 65 8.61 3.85 3.14
CA LYS A 65 8.69 5.27 3.57
C LYS A 65 7.35 5.83 4.02
N ALA A 66 6.26 5.45 3.36
CA ALA A 66 4.92 5.86 3.78
C ALA A 66 4.54 5.27 5.14
N CYS A 67 4.92 4.03 5.44
CA CYS A 67 4.74 3.43 6.77
C CYS A 67 5.55 4.17 7.85
N GLU A 68 6.80 4.51 7.56
CA GLU A 68 7.65 5.32 8.46
C GLU A 68 7.02 6.69 8.71
N PHE A 69 6.55 7.37 7.67
CA PHE A 69 5.85 8.64 7.76
C PHE A 69 4.60 8.56 8.67
N LEU A 70 3.74 7.54 8.48
CA LEU A 70 2.55 7.33 9.33
C LEU A 70 2.93 7.14 10.80
N LYS A 71 3.97 6.34 11.06
CA LYS A 71 4.45 6.08 12.41
C LYS A 71 5.01 7.34 13.07
N GLU A 72 5.87 8.08 12.37
CA GLU A 72 6.59 9.24 12.91
C GLU A 72 5.69 10.47 13.10
N HIS A 73 4.78 10.73 12.16
CA HIS A 73 3.98 11.95 12.17
C HIS A 73 2.57 11.76 12.74
N HIS A 74 2.05 10.52 12.75
CA HIS A 74 0.69 10.23 13.17
C HIS A 74 0.59 9.15 14.26
N GLY A 75 1.69 8.46 14.59
CA GLY A 75 1.67 7.34 15.53
C GLY A 75 0.89 6.12 15.02
N ILE A 76 0.62 6.05 13.70
CA ILE A 76 -0.15 4.99 13.07
C ILE A 76 0.80 3.89 12.60
N GLU A 77 0.52 2.64 13.00
CA GLU A 77 1.28 1.48 12.52
C GLU A 77 0.67 0.97 11.20
N ALA A 78 1.49 0.85 10.18
CA ALA A 78 1.12 0.26 8.90
C ALA A 78 2.06 -0.90 8.52
N ILE A 79 1.58 -1.74 7.62
CA ILE A 79 2.24 -2.96 7.16
C ILE A 79 2.74 -2.71 5.74
N ASN A 80 4.05 -2.80 5.54
CA ASN A 80 4.62 -2.70 4.21
C ASN A 80 4.43 -4.02 3.45
N VAL A 81 3.95 -3.93 2.20
CA VAL A 81 3.90 -5.07 1.28
C VAL A 81 5.21 -5.13 0.48
N GLU A 82 6.06 -6.10 0.82
CA GLU A 82 7.31 -6.38 0.12
C GLU A 82 7.04 -6.96 -1.27
N GLY A 83 7.96 -6.71 -2.22
CA GLY A 83 7.80 -7.10 -3.63
C GLY A 83 6.86 -6.18 -4.43
N GLY A 84 5.90 -5.54 -3.75
CA GLY A 84 5.01 -4.55 -4.32
C GLY A 84 4.13 -5.09 -5.45
N THR A 85 3.61 -4.20 -6.29
CA THR A 85 2.78 -4.55 -7.45
C THR A 85 3.53 -5.43 -8.45
N MET A 86 4.87 -5.32 -8.56
CA MET A 86 5.65 -6.19 -9.44
C MET A 86 5.52 -7.66 -9.04
N GLU A 87 5.73 -7.98 -7.76
CA GLU A 87 5.57 -9.36 -7.30
C GLU A 87 4.10 -9.78 -7.29
N TRP A 88 3.17 -8.86 -7.01
CA TRP A 88 1.72 -9.13 -7.06
C TRP A 88 1.30 -9.67 -8.44
N VAL A 89 1.77 -9.00 -9.50
CA VAL A 89 1.55 -9.41 -10.89
C VAL A 89 2.28 -10.72 -11.20
N GLU A 90 3.54 -10.86 -10.78
CA GLU A 90 4.33 -12.10 -10.99
C GLU A 90 3.64 -13.33 -10.40
N LYS A 91 3.03 -13.19 -9.21
CA LYS A 91 2.29 -14.28 -8.55
C LYS A 91 0.91 -14.52 -9.13
N GLY A 92 0.46 -13.74 -10.11
CA GLY A 92 -0.86 -13.87 -10.73
C GLY A 92 -2.01 -13.63 -9.76
N LEU A 93 -1.79 -12.79 -8.75
CA LEU A 93 -2.84 -12.38 -7.81
C LEU A 93 -3.87 -11.48 -8.53
N PRO A 94 -5.11 -11.37 -8.01
CA PRO A 94 -6.16 -10.58 -8.66
C PRO A 94 -5.74 -9.14 -8.94
N LEU A 95 -6.03 -8.67 -10.17
CA LEU A 95 -5.67 -7.33 -10.66
C LEU A 95 -6.91 -6.48 -10.88
N GLY A 96 -6.74 -5.16 -10.80
CA GLY A 96 -7.73 -4.14 -11.17
C GLY A 96 -7.27 -3.28 -12.34
#